data_AF-A0A8W7PJB7-F1
#
_entry.id   AF-A0A8W7PJB7-F1
#
_cell.length_a   1.000
_cell.length_b   1.000
_cell.length_c   1.000
_cell.angle_alpha   90.00
_cell.angle_beta   90.00
_cell.angle_gamma   90.00
#
_symmetry.space_group_name_H-M   'P 1'
#
loop_
_entity.id
_entity.type
_entity.pdbx_description
1 polymer ?
#
loop_
_entity_poly.entity_id
_entity_poly.type
_entity_poly.pdbx_seq_one_letter_code
_entity_poly.pdbx_strand_id
1 'polypeptide(L)'
;MTFQDAWECLEERFYKKRVAFLGRFQQLYPLPKLTAASLTALMRLIDAVETSTSSTRQIAGKMDQAASAVEDGMIVSFVLSKLDEETAAQITRRLDSQQIPTWKVLCNELDQFANTLYYEPKTKPGNNFRTERPATKHAPARTEGAMLSATVHAEG
;
A
#
# COMPACT_ATOMS: atom_id res chain seq x y z
N MET A 1 -27.27 50.80 -8.03
CA MET A 1 -26.84 49.76 -7.07
C MET A 1 -26.43 50.50 -5.81
N THR A 2 -27.11 50.24 -4.70
CA THR A 2 -26.77 50.87 -3.42
C THR A 2 -25.63 50.10 -2.74
N PHE A 3 -25.01 50.70 -1.72
CA PHE A 3 -24.01 50.01 -0.90
C PHE A 3 -24.59 48.73 -0.26
N GLN A 4 -25.87 48.78 0.16
CA GLN A 4 -26.59 47.65 0.74
C GLN A 4 -26.67 46.47 -0.25
N ASP A 5 -27.08 46.74 -1.50
CA ASP A 5 -27.20 45.70 -2.54
C ASP A 5 -25.83 45.08 -2.87
N ALA A 6 -24.76 45.90 -2.87
CA ALA A 6 -23.40 45.43 -3.10
C ALA A 6 -22.87 44.57 -1.94
N TRP A 7 -23.22 44.92 -0.71
CA TRP A 7 -22.85 44.18 0.50
C TRP A 7 -23.53 42.81 0.54
N GLU A 8 -24.85 42.76 0.30
CA GLU A 8 -25.62 41.50 0.26
C GLU A 8 -25.10 40.56 -0.83
N CYS A 9 -24.79 41.10 -2.03
CA CYS A 9 -24.23 40.31 -3.11
C CYS A 9 -22.82 39.75 -2.78
N LEU A 10 -22.03 40.48 -2.00
CA LEU A 10 -20.72 40.03 -1.54
C LEU A 10 -20.86 38.91 -0.50
N GLU A 11 -21.73 39.09 0.50
CA GLU A 11 -22.02 38.06 1.51
C GLU A 11 -22.52 36.78 0.87
N GLU A 12 -23.45 36.87 -0.09
CA GLU A 12 -23.99 35.70 -0.78
C GLU A 12 -22.88 34.93 -1.52
N ARG A 13 -21.96 35.65 -2.18
CA ARG A 13 -20.81 35.03 -2.88
C ARG A 13 -19.84 34.36 -1.91
N PHE A 14 -19.49 35.00 -0.79
CA PHE A 14 -18.62 34.40 0.21
C PHE A 14 -19.28 33.20 0.88
N TYR A 15 -20.57 33.28 1.17
CA TYR A 15 -21.34 32.16 1.71
C TYR A 15 -21.33 30.98 0.75
N LYS A 16 -21.65 31.18 -0.53
CA LYS A 16 -21.59 30.15 -1.57
C LYS A 16 -20.20 29.53 -1.69
N LYS A 17 -19.14 30.35 -1.66
CA LYS A 17 -17.75 29.89 -1.69
C LYS A 17 -17.41 29.01 -0.48
N ARG A 18 -17.81 29.42 0.73
CA ARG A 18 -17.62 28.63 1.96
C ARG A 18 -18.36 27.30 1.91
N VAL A 19 -19.63 27.31 1.48
CA VAL A 19 -20.44 26.09 1.34
C VAL A 19 -19.82 25.13 0.34
N ALA A 20 -19.39 25.62 -0.83
CA ALA A 20 -18.71 24.80 -1.83
C ALA A 20 -17.40 24.20 -1.31
N PHE A 21 -16.60 25.00 -0.59
CA PHE A 21 -15.34 24.55 0.01
C PHE A 21 -15.57 23.43 1.02
N LEU A 22 -16.47 23.64 1.99
CA LEU A 22 -16.78 22.64 3.02
C LEU A 22 -17.43 21.39 2.43
N GLY A 23 -18.27 21.54 1.41
CA GLY A 23 -18.90 20.42 0.71
C GLY A 23 -17.88 19.44 0.11
N ARG A 24 -16.73 19.92 -0.37
CA ARG A 24 -15.65 19.05 -0.88
C ARG A 24 -14.98 18.24 0.22
N PHE A 25 -14.73 18.83 1.38
CA PHE A 25 -14.24 18.07 2.55
C PHE A 25 -15.26 17.06 3.05
N GLN A 26 -16.55 17.42 3.03
CA GLN A 26 -17.62 16.52 3.46
C GLN A 26 -17.71 15.25 2.61
N GLN A 27 -17.35 15.32 1.33
CA GLN A 27 -17.28 14.16 0.42
C GLN A 27 -16.19 13.15 0.81
N LEU A 28 -15.19 13.55 1.61
CA LEU A 28 -14.12 12.65 2.07
C LEU A 28 -14.54 11.78 3.26
N TYR A 29 -15.41 12.26 4.15
CA TYR A 29 -15.84 11.49 5.33
C TYR A 29 -16.45 10.11 5.01
N PRO A 30 -17.39 9.97 4.04
CA PRO A 30 -18.03 8.70 3.75
C PRO A 30 -17.11 7.70 3.03
N LEU A 31 -15.85 8.05 2.72
CA LEU A 31 -14.91 7.10 2.11
C LEU A 31 -14.75 5.88 3.01
N PRO A 32 -14.91 4.65 2.47
CA PRO A 32 -14.84 3.43 3.27
C PRO A 32 -13.42 3.23 3.80
N LYS A 33 -13.31 2.71 5.02
CA LYS A 33 -12.04 2.22 5.54
C LYS A 33 -11.69 0.93 4.80
N LEU A 34 -10.46 0.86 4.29
CA LEU A 34 -9.90 -0.32 3.67
C LEU A 34 -9.68 -1.36 4.77
N THR A 35 -10.33 -2.51 4.64
CA THR A 35 -10.20 -3.64 5.57
C THR A 35 -9.13 -4.64 5.11
N ALA A 36 -8.72 -4.55 3.85
CA ALA A 36 -7.65 -5.35 3.26
C ALA A 36 -6.96 -4.54 2.15
N ALA A 37 -5.69 -4.87 1.91
CA ALA A 37 -4.89 -4.28 0.85
C ALA A 37 -5.51 -4.58 -0.53
N SER A 38 -6.11 -3.56 -1.14
CA SER A 38 -6.75 -3.65 -2.45
C SER A 38 -6.29 -2.49 -3.33
N LEU A 39 -5.60 -2.82 -4.42
CA LEU A 39 -5.08 -1.84 -5.38
C LEU A 39 -6.16 -0.88 -5.87
N THR A 40 -7.29 -1.40 -6.33
CA THR A 40 -8.40 -0.60 -6.87
C THR A 40 -8.98 0.35 -5.83
N ALA A 41 -9.08 -0.11 -4.58
CA ALA A 41 -9.65 0.69 -3.51
C ALA A 41 -8.65 1.75 -3.02
N LEU A 42 -7.35 1.44 -3.05
CA LEU A 42 -6.27 2.40 -2.75
C LEU A 42 -6.19 3.51 -3.81
N MET A 43 -6.22 3.16 -5.10
CA MET A 43 -6.21 4.15 -6.18
C MET A 43 -7.42 5.09 -6.09
N ARG A 44 -8.62 4.54 -5.84
CA ARG A 44 -9.83 5.36 -5.63
C ARG A 44 -9.72 6.32 -4.44
N LEU A 45 -9.05 5.90 -3.36
CA LEU A 45 -8.81 6.75 -2.20
C LEU A 45 -7.88 7.92 -2.57
N ILE A 46 -6.78 7.63 -3.27
CA ILE A 46 -5.84 8.66 -3.76
C ILE A 46 -6.56 9.64 -4.68
N ASP A 47 -7.29 9.14 -5.69
CA ASP A 47 -8.03 9.97 -6.64
C ASP A 47 -9.06 10.88 -5.96
N ALA A 48 -9.80 10.36 -4.97
CA ALA A 48 -10.79 11.13 -4.23
C ALA A 48 -10.14 12.26 -3.41
N VAL A 49 -9.02 11.98 -2.75
CA VAL A 49 -8.28 12.95 -1.95
C VAL A 49 -7.62 14.00 -2.83
N GLU A 50 -6.99 13.60 -3.94
CA GLU A 50 -6.39 14.51 -4.92
C GLU A 50 -7.45 15.45 -5.50
N THR A 51 -8.57 14.90 -5.95
CA THR A 51 -9.68 15.66 -6.53
C THR A 51 -10.26 16.65 -5.53
N SER A 52 -10.47 16.23 -4.27
CA SER A 52 -11.00 17.11 -3.22
C SER A 52 -10.01 18.22 -2.84
N THR A 53 -8.73 17.89 -2.70
CA THR A 53 -7.67 18.86 -2.35
C THR A 53 -7.47 19.87 -3.48
N SER A 54 -7.42 19.43 -4.73
CA SER A 54 -7.34 20.29 -5.90
C SER A 54 -8.56 21.21 -6.01
N SER A 55 -9.77 20.67 -5.84
CA SER A 55 -11.01 21.45 -5.87
C SER A 55 -11.07 22.50 -4.75
N THR A 56 -10.67 22.14 -3.53
CA THR A 56 -10.70 23.07 -2.39
C THR A 56 -9.67 24.19 -2.54
N ARG A 57 -8.48 23.90 -3.10
CA ARG A 57 -7.50 24.93 -3.47
C ARG A 57 -8.00 25.85 -4.57
N GLN A 58 -8.65 25.31 -5.58
CA GLN A 58 -9.26 26.10 -6.65
C GLN A 58 -10.32 27.06 -6.08
N ILE A 59 -11.22 26.55 -5.24
CA ILE A 59 -12.24 27.36 -4.57
C ILE A 59 -11.58 28.44 -3.69
N ALA A 60 -10.53 28.08 -2.94
CA ALA A 60 -9.78 29.01 -2.10
C ALA A 60 -9.01 30.07 -2.89
N GLY A 61 -8.74 29.85 -4.18
CA GLY A 61 -7.90 30.73 -5.01
C GLY A 61 -6.40 30.53 -4.74
N LYS A 62 -5.99 29.32 -4.34
CA LYS A 62 -4.61 28.98 -3.94
C LYS A 62 -3.99 27.89 -4.82
N MET A 63 -4.31 27.83 -6.12
CA MET A 63 -3.79 26.74 -6.99
C MET A 63 -2.26 26.74 -7.10
N ASP A 64 -1.62 27.91 -7.14
CA ASP A 64 -0.16 28.02 -7.29
C ASP A 64 0.59 27.99 -5.95
N GLN A 65 -0.12 27.86 -4.83
CA GLN A 65 0.49 27.79 -3.51
C GLN A 65 0.78 26.34 -3.12
N ALA A 66 2.00 26.11 -2.63
CA ALA A 66 2.35 24.85 -2.00
C ALA A 66 1.47 24.60 -0.76
N ALA A 67 1.23 23.32 -0.46
CA ALA A 67 0.55 22.97 0.78
C ALA A 67 1.34 23.51 1.97
N SER A 68 0.65 23.96 3.01
CA SER A 68 1.32 24.13 4.29
C SER A 68 1.62 22.77 4.92
N ALA A 69 2.62 22.70 5.80
CA ALA A 69 2.92 21.46 6.53
C ALA A 69 1.72 20.94 7.35
N VAL A 70 0.87 21.86 7.85
CA VAL A 70 -0.36 21.49 8.57
C VAL A 70 -1.39 20.86 7.62
N GLU A 71 -1.56 21.44 6.43
CA GLU A 71 -2.45 20.87 5.40
C GLU A 71 -1.98 19.48 4.98
N ASP A 72 -0.69 19.32 4.69
CA ASP A 72 -0.09 18.02 4.35
C ASP A 72 -0.27 17.00 5.48
N GLY A 73 0.04 17.37 6.72
CA GLY A 73 -0.11 16.49 7.88
C GLY A 73 -1.56 16.05 8.13
N MET A 74 -2.53 16.94 7.89
CA MET A 74 -3.96 16.60 7.98
C MET A 74 -4.38 15.62 6.86
N ILE A 75 -3.95 15.87 5.62
CA ILE A 75 -4.25 15.00 4.48
C ILE A 75 -3.64 13.61 4.70
N VAL A 76 -2.37 13.54 5.09
CA VAL A 76 -1.69 12.27 5.37
C VAL A 76 -2.38 11.51 6.50
N SER A 77 -2.69 12.19 7.61
CA SER A 77 -3.39 11.57 8.75
C SER A 77 -4.78 11.04 8.34
N PHE A 78 -5.50 11.79 7.51
CA PHE A 78 -6.78 11.36 6.95
C PHE A 78 -6.63 10.08 6.13
N VAL A 79 -5.67 10.03 5.20
CA VAL A 79 -5.46 8.86 4.34
C VAL A 79 -5.05 7.64 5.15
N LEU A 80 -4.09 7.78 6.08
CA LEU A 80 -3.67 6.69 6.97
C LEU A 80 -4.85 6.15 7.80
N SER A 81 -5.77 7.00 8.24
CA SER A 81 -6.96 6.56 8.98
C SER A 81 -7.92 5.68 8.16
N LYS A 82 -7.86 5.80 6.83
CA LYS A 82 -8.67 5.03 5.88
C LYS A 82 -7.99 3.73 5.46
N LEU A 83 -6.70 3.54 5.74
CA LEU A 83 -6.00 2.28 5.47
C LEU A 83 -6.29 1.24 6.57
N ASP A 84 -6.05 -0.03 6.26
CA ASP A 84 -5.98 -1.07 7.30
C ASP A 84 -4.73 -0.86 8.17
N GLU A 85 -4.76 -1.38 9.39
CA GLU A 85 -3.74 -1.11 10.40
C GLU A 85 -2.35 -1.64 10.01
N GLU A 86 -2.29 -2.77 9.33
CA GLU A 86 -1.05 -3.38 8.85
C GLU A 86 -0.41 -2.52 7.75
N THR A 87 -1.20 -2.16 6.73
CA THR A 87 -0.76 -1.30 5.63
C THR A 87 -0.35 0.08 6.15
N ALA A 88 -1.15 0.68 7.03
CA ALA A 88 -0.84 1.97 7.65
C ALA A 88 0.49 1.92 8.42
N ALA A 89 0.71 0.87 9.22
CA ALA A 89 1.96 0.70 9.97
C ALA A 89 3.17 0.50 9.04
N GLN A 90 3.01 -0.27 7.97
CA GLN A 90 4.09 -0.51 7.01
C GLN A 90 4.50 0.77 6.27
N ILE A 91 3.53 1.58 5.84
CA ILE A 91 3.79 2.87 5.19
C ILE A 91 4.40 3.85 6.19
N THR A 92 3.85 3.94 7.41
CA THR A 92 4.35 4.85 8.44
C THR A 92 5.81 4.55 8.81
N ARG A 93 6.24 3.29 8.78
CA ARG A 93 7.65 2.90 8.99
C ARG A 93 8.59 3.36 7.87
N ARG A 94 8.08 3.52 6.65
CA ARG A 94 8.87 3.98 5.49
C ARG A 94 8.95 5.51 5.41
N LEU A 95 7.94 6.19 5.95
CA LEU A 95 7.95 7.64 6.08
C LEU A 95 9.01 8.09 7.07
N ASP A 96 9.70 9.19 6.76
CA ASP A 96 10.68 9.81 7.64
C ASP A 96 9.99 10.33 8.91
N SER A 97 10.42 9.86 10.08
CA SER A 97 9.86 10.25 11.37
C SER A 97 10.29 11.65 11.82
N GLN A 98 11.29 12.25 11.15
CA GLN A 98 11.80 13.57 11.50
C GLN A 98 11.11 14.72 10.75
N GLN A 99 10.27 14.43 9.76
CA GLN A 99 9.61 15.43 8.94
C GLN A 99 8.11 15.18 8.83
N ILE A 100 7.33 16.24 8.65
CA ILE A 100 5.92 16.09 8.32
C ILE A 100 5.85 15.58 6.89
N PRO A 101 5.33 14.37 6.65
CA PRO A 101 5.25 13.81 5.31
C PRO A 101 4.32 14.68 4.45
N THR A 102 4.78 15.01 3.25
CA THR A 102 3.94 15.71 2.28
C THR A 102 3.00 14.73 1.60
N TRP A 103 1.86 15.23 1.10
CA TRP A 103 0.92 14.40 0.35
C TRP A 103 1.59 13.69 -0.84
N LYS A 104 2.51 14.37 -1.54
CA LYS A 104 3.28 13.79 -2.66
C LYS A 104 4.14 12.61 -2.25
N VAL A 105 4.80 12.70 -1.10
CA VAL A 105 5.64 11.60 -0.58
C VAL A 105 4.75 10.40 -0.25
N LEU A 106 3.60 10.63 0.39
CA LEU A 106 2.65 9.56 0.67
C LEU A 106 2.12 8.91 -0.61
N CYS A 107 1.73 9.66 -1.64
CA CYS A 107 1.30 9.10 -2.92
C CYS A 107 2.35 8.17 -3.52
N ASN A 108 3.62 8.58 -3.54
CA ASN A 108 4.70 7.75 -4.05
C ASN A 108 4.85 6.43 -3.26
N GLU A 109 4.75 6.47 -1.94
CA GLU A 109 4.79 5.26 -1.10
C GLU A 109 3.57 4.36 -1.34
N LEU A 110 2.38 4.95 -1.48
CA LEU A 110 1.17 4.22 -1.81
C LEU A 110 1.24 3.57 -3.20
N ASP A 111 1.80 4.26 -4.19
CA ASP A 111 2.02 3.72 -5.53
C ASP A 111 3.06 2.60 -5.54
N GLN A 112 4.14 2.74 -4.76
CA GLN A 112 5.10 1.64 -4.57
C GLN A 112 4.46 0.44 -3.88
N PHE A 113 3.63 0.67 -2.87
CA PHE A 113 2.88 -0.38 -2.18
C PHE A 113 1.87 -1.07 -3.12
N ALA A 114 1.13 -0.29 -3.89
CA ALA A 114 0.25 -0.75 -4.97
C ALA A 114 0.99 -1.64 -5.97
N ASN A 115 2.19 -1.24 -6.40
CA ASN A 115 3.03 -2.03 -7.29
C ASN A 115 3.48 -3.34 -6.64
N THR A 116 3.80 -3.34 -5.34
CA THR A 116 4.10 -4.61 -4.63
C THR A 116 2.88 -5.53 -4.55
N LEU A 117 1.67 -5.00 -4.37
CA LEU A 117 0.44 -5.81 -4.40
C LEU A 117 0.14 -6.36 -5.80
N TYR A 118 0.44 -5.58 -6.85
CA TYR A 118 0.19 -5.98 -8.22
C TYR A 118 1.18 -7.05 -8.72
N TYR A 119 2.45 -6.91 -8.34
CA TYR A 119 3.53 -7.80 -8.75
C TYR A 119 3.89 -8.87 -7.72
N GLU A 120 3.25 -8.91 -6.55
CA GLU A 120 3.38 -10.06 -5.67
C GLU A 120 3.03 -11.29 -6.51
N PRO A 121 3.95 -12.27 -6.64
CA PRO A 121 3.62 -13.48 -7.36
C PRO A 121 2.40 -14.01 -6.63
N LYS A 122 1.26 -14.11 -7.32
CA LYS A 122 0.15 -14.95 -6.87
C LYS A 122 0.79 -16.30 -6.60
N THR A 123 1.16 -16.58 -5.35
CA THR A 123 1.60 -17.90 -4.94
C THR A 123 0.40 -18.76 -5.21
N LYS A 124 0.45 -19.47 -6.33
CA LYS A 124 -0.56 -20.43 -6.73
C LYS A 124 -0.90 -21.25 -5.50
N PRO A 125 -2.17 -21.34 -5.06
CA PRO A 125 -2.55 -22.39 -4.14
C PRO A 125 -2.49 -23.69 -4.95
N GLY A 126 -1.35 -24.36 -4.91
CA GLY A 126 -1.13 -25.57 -5.67
C GLY A 126 0.34 -25.95 -5.71
N ASN A 127 0.81 -26.70 -4.73
CA ASN A 127 0.85 -28.16 -4.86
C ASN A 127 1.44 -28.78 -3.58
N ASN A 128 0.59 -29.10 -2.60
CA ASN A 128 0.94 -30.00 -1.49
C ASN A 128 0.99 -31.47 -1.99
N PHE A 129 1.66 -31.72 -3.10
CA PHE A 129 2.07 -33.06 -3.51
C PHE A 129 3.57 -33.04 -3.74
N ARG A 130 4.32 -32.98 -2.62
CA ARG A 130 5.62 -33.63 -2.57
C ARG A 130 5.49 -34.80 -1.61
N THR A 131 5.11 -35.90 -2.24
CA THR A 131 5.24 -37.29 -1.81
C THR A 131 6.22 -37.43 -0.66
N GLU A 132 5.69 -37.86 0.49
CA GLU A 132 6.45 -38.45 1.56
C GLU A 132 7.42 -39.47 0.96
N ARG A 133 8.70 -39.15 0.97
CA ARG A 133 9.76 -40.09 0.66
C ARG A 133 10.22 -40.62 2.02
N PRO A 134 9.81 -41.83 2.44
CA PRO A 134 10.37 -42.40 3.65
C PRO A 134 11.85 -42.65 3.40
N ALA A 135 12.70 -41.89 4.08
CA ALA A 135 14.13 -42.15 4.15
C ALA A 135 14.36 -43.31 5.12
N THR A 136 14.05 -44.53 4.71
CA THR A 136 14.50 -45.75 5.38
C THR A 136 15.96 -45.99 5.02
N LYS A 137 16.86 -45.42 5.81
CA LYS A 137 18.27 -45.83 5.88
C LYS A 137 18.34 -47.22 6.51
N HIS A 138 18.28 -48.26 5.68
CA HIS A 138 18.77 -49.59 6.03
C HIS A 138 19.67 -50.08 4.89
N ALA A 139 20.96 -49.82 5.02
CA ALA A 139 21.98 -50.58 4.31
C ALA A 139 22.21 -51.89 5.07
N PRO A 140 22.02 -53.07 4.45
CA PRO A 140 22.44 -54.32 5.06
C PRO A 140 23.95 -54.51 4.83
N ALA A 141 24.66 -54.77 5.93
CA ALA A 141 26.02 -55.27 5.93
C ALA A 141 26.07 -56.59 5.14
N ARG A 142 26.95 -56.67 4.13
CA ARG A 142 27.24 -57.91 3.41
C ARG A 142 28.66 -58.36 3.77
N THR A 143 28.74 -59.25 4.74
CA THR A 143 29.91 -60.05 5.08
C THR A 143 30.23 -61.06 3.98
N GLU A 144 31.51 -61.07 3.61
CA GLU A 144 32.38 -62.19 3.19
C GLU A 144 31.81 -63.39 2.42
N GLY A 145 32.48 -63.73 1.31
CA GLY A 145 32.36 -65.06 0.72
C GLY A 145 33.05 -65.24 -0.64
N ALA A 146 34.24 -65.86 -0.58
CA ALA A 146 34.85 -66.71 -1.61
C ALA A 146 35.44 -66.06 -2.89
N MET A 147 36.72 -65.68 -2.81
CA MET A 147 37.66 -65.71 -3.93
C MET A 147 38.28 -67.12 -3.98
N LEU A 148 37.83 -67.95 -4.92
CA LEU A 148 38.51 -69.20 -5.29
C LEU A 148 39.47 -68.88 -6.44
N SER A 149 40.78 -68.86 -6.15
CA SER A 149 41.82 -69.00 -7.17
C SER A 149 42.44 -70.38 -7.00
N ALA A 150 42.24 -71.23 -8.01
CA ALA A 150 42.91 -72.50 -8.16
C ALA A 150 44.08 -72.32 -9.14
N THR A 151 45.30 -72.73 -8.77
CA THR A 151 46.23 -73.39 -9.71
C THR A 151 47.20 -74.24 -8.89
N VAL A 152 47.41 -75.47 -9.38
CA VAL A 152 48.14 -76.57 -8.74
C VAL A 152 49.42 -76.84 -9.55
N HIS A 153 50.47 -77.32 -8.86
CA HIS A 153 51.68 -78.02 -9.32
C HIS A 153 52.77 -77.17 -10.02
N ALA A 154 54.08 -77.43 -9.84
CA ALA A 154 54.74 -78.70 -9.54
C ALA A 154 56.06 -78.52 -8.75
N GLU A 155 56.39 -79.57 -7.98
CA GLU A 155 57.74 -79.89 -7.50
C GLU A 155 58.63 -80.37 -8.66
N GLY A 156 59.93 -80.10 -8.52
CA GLY A 156 61.03 -80.60 -9.34
C GLY A 156 62.35 -80.10 -8.78
#